data_AF-A0A7V3PPL8-F1
#
_entry.id   AF-A0A7V3PPL8-F1
#
_cell.length_a   1.000
_cell.length_b   1.000
_cell.length_c   1.000
_cell.angle_alpha   90.00
_cell.angle_beta   90.00
_cell.angle_gamma   90.00
#
_symmetry.space_group_name_H-M   'P 1'
#
loop_
_entity.id
_entity.type
_entity.pdbx_description
1 polymer ?
#
loop_
_entity_poly.entity_id
_entity_poly.type
_entity_poly.pdbx_seq_one_letter_code
_entity_poly.pdbx_strand_id
1 'polypeptide(L)'
;QVKQAVACFRRHIGDWPRGLWLPECAYRPRCRWAPPGHLAPPCVPWPRKGIEEFLADNGIDFCFVDTHMLAGPVAPAEVDFHDTLGKLWGRLRQIREPMRYDGLRTPYAPYFIASWVQDLPAVAVLIRDPATGLRVWSARHGYPGDFDYLEFHKKHVPGDLRYWRVTDASGDLASKDVYVPEWAEHKAREHAGHFLWVVKETLRWAPREGRRPVLCAPFDAELFGHWWHEGPVWLEHVLRWMHHDPDIHLATCSEYLSQFPPSEAIELPEGSWGAGGGHWVWDNDRTAWTWPKVWDAELDYLALLRDHGFGHDEASRALITQAGRELLLLQASDWQFLITTDGAPDYAAQRFTAHHSDFKRLAHTARRYCRSEWISREDWDHLGACQDRDRLFPDLDPAWFARVDRPAQ
;
A
#
# COMPACT_ATOMS: atom_id res chain seq x y z
N GLN A 1 11.63 -6.13 5.13
CA GLN A 1 10.29 -6.18 4.50
C GLN A 1 10.30 -6.81 3.10
N VAL A 2 10.96 -6.23 2.08
CA VAL A 2 10.97 -6.78 0.70
C VAL A 2 11.37 -8.27 0.62
N LYS A 3 12.47 -8.67 1.28
CA LYS A 3 12.90 -10.09 1.36
C LYS A 3 11.81 -11.03 1.91
N GLN A 4 11.10 -10.60 2.95
CA GLN A 4 10.00 -11.38 3.53
C GLN A 4 8.80 -11.45 2.58
N ALA A 5 8.51 -10.38 1.83
CA ALA A 5 7.46 -10.39 0.82
C ALA A 5 7.78 -11.40 -0.28
N VAL A 6 9.02 -11.42 -0.79
CA VAL A 6 9.48 -12.39 -1.78
C VAL A 6 9.40 -13.82 -1.25
N ALA A 7 9.89 -14.07 -0.04
CA ALA A 7 9.82 -15.40 0.59
C ALA A 7 8.36 -15.88 0.75
N CYS A 8 7.47 -14.99 1.23
CA CYS A 8 6.05 -15.27 1.38
C CYS A 8 5.40 -15.63 0.03
N PHE A 9 5.64 -14.81 -1.01
CA PHE A 9 5.12 -15.06 -2.36
C PHE A 9 5.60 -16.41 -2.89
N ARG A 10 6.91 -16.69 -2.82
CA ARG A 10 7.49 -17.95 -3.28
C ARG A 10 6.90 -19.16 -2.58
N ARG A 11 6.64 -19.05 -1.26
CA ARG A 11 6.02 -20.12 -0.48
C ARG A 11 4.58 -20.41 -0.93
N HIS A 12 3.79 -19.38 -1.22
CA HIS A 12 2.36 -19.55 -1.50
C HIS A 12 2.05 -19.74 -2.99
N ILE A 13 2.80 -19.10 -3.89
CA ILE A 13 2.58 -19.14 -5.33
C ILE A 13 3.50 -20.15 -6.03
N GLY A 14 4.68 -20.41 -5.47
CA GLY A 14 5.65 -21.36 -6.04
C GLY A 14 6.56 -20.79 -7.13
N ASP A 15 6.49 -19.49 -7.41
CA ASP A 15 7.31 -18.79 -8.40
C ASP A 15 7.96 -17.52 -7.83
N TRP A 16 8.88 -16.91 -8.56
CA TRP A 16 9.50 -15.63 -8.19
C TRP A 16 8.58 -14.45 -8.56
N PRO A 17 8.30 -13.51 -7.64
CA PRO A 17 7.49 -12.35 -7.96
C PRO A 17 8.24 -11.41 -8.91
N ARG A 18 7.64 -11.12 -10.07
CA ARG A 18 8.20 -10.17 -11.04
C ARG A 18 7.86 -8.72 -10.71
N GLY A 19 6.74 -8.48 -10.04
CA GLY A 19 6.27 -7.15 -9.66
C GLY A 19 6.01 -7.04 -8.16
N LEU A 20 6.08 -5.82 -7.64
CA LEU A 20 5.75 -5.52 -6.24
C LEU A 20 4.87 -4.27 -6.16
N TRP A 21 3.73 -4.41 -5.47
CA TRP A 21 2.93 -3.27 -5.04
C TRP A 21 3.62 -2.63 -3.83
N LEU A 22 4.17 -1.42 -4.01
CA LEU A 22 4.70 -0.66 -2.88
C LEU A 22 3.53 -0.31 -1.97
N PRO A 23 3.62 -0.55 -0.64
CA PRO A 23 2.59 -0.10 0.28
C PRO A 23 2.29 1.38 0.01
N GLU A 24 1.03 1.66 -0.34
CA GLU A 24 0.55 3.01 -0.61
C GLU A 24 1.18 3.71 -1.82
N CYS A 25 1.77 2.96 -2.75
CA CYS A 25 2.65 3.50 -3.78
C CYS A 25 3.74 4.43 -3.21
N ALA A 26 4.10 4.27 -1.93
CA ALA A 26 5.02 5.14 -1.24
C ALA A 26 6.43 4.88 -1.74
N TYR A 27 7.02 5.88 -2.39
CA TYR A 27 8.33 5.79 -3.01
C TYR A 27 9.20 6.96 -2.56
N ARG A 28 10.50 6.68 -2.41
CA ARG A 28 11.55 7.67 -2.17
C ARG A 28 12.78 7.32 -3.02
N PRO A 29 13.33 8.27 -3.80
CA PRO A 29 14.57 8.04 -4.53
C PRO A 29 15.76 7.96 -3.58
N ARG A 30 16.92 7.52 -4.09
CA ARG A 30 18.18 7.60 -3.35
C ARG A 30 18.39 9.01 -2.80
N CYS A 31 18.73 9.12 -1.51
CA CYS A 31 18.98 10.42 -0.88
C CYS A 31 20.03 10.32 0.22
N ARG A 32 20.47 11.48 0.72
CA ARG A 32 21.15 11.56 2.02
C ARG A 32 20.08 11.69 3.08
N TRP A 33 19.91 10.63 3.87
CA TRP A 33 18.84 10.51 4.84
C TRP A 33 19.36 10.75 6.25
N ALA A 34 18.58 11.47 7.04
CA ALA A 34 18.69 11.52 8.49
C ALA A 34 17.28 11.36 9.07
N PRO A 35 17.13 10.73 10.25
CA PRO A 35 15.86 10.69 10.95
C PRO A 35 15.38 12.12 11.22
N PRO A 36 14.07 12.40 11.04
CA PRO A 36 13.47 13.67 11.46
C PRO A 36 13.82 14.02 12.91
N GLY A 37 13.97 15.31 13.21
CA GLY A 37 14.45 15.78 14.52
C GLY A 37 13.56 15.40 15.72
N HIS A 38 12.31 15.00 15.47
CA HIS A 38 11.41 14.47 16.50
C HIS A 38 11.65 12.97 16.81
N LEU A 39 12.37 12.24 15.95
CA LEU A 39 12.71 10.82 16.12
C LEU A 39 14.08 10.61 16.75
N ALA A 40 15.03 11.49 16.45
CA ALA A 40 16.39 11.39 16.96
C ALA A 40 17.06 12.77 17.00
N PRO A 41 18.09 12.94 17.86
CA PRO A 41 18.94 14.12 17.81
C PRO A 41 19.53 14.33 16.41
N PRO A 42 19.82 15.59 16.02
CA PRO A 42 20.47 15.88 14.74
C PRO A 42 21.73 15.04 14.55
N CYS A 43 21.81 14.35 13.42
CA CYS A 43 22.94 13.52 13.04
C CYS A 43 23.33 13.78 11.58
N VAL A 44 24.55 13.40 11.22
CA VAL A 44 25.07 13.59 9.86
C VAL A 44 24.27 12.71 8.89
N PRO A 45 23.58 13.28 7.88
CA PRO A 45 22.83 12.49 6.91
C PRO A 45 23.74 11.50 6.17
N TRP A 46 23.31 10.25 6.07
CA TRP A 46 24.04 9.17 5.39
C TRP A 46 23.37 8.77 4.08
N PRO A 47 24.11 8.20 3.11
CA PRO A 47 23.52 7.68 1.88
C PRO A 47 22.50 6.57 2.21
N ARG A 48 21.27 6.71 1.70
CA ARG A 48 20.23 5.69 1.79
C ARG A 48 19.76 5.34 0.39
N LYS A 49 19.76 4.04 0.09
CA LYS A 49 19.28 3.48 -1.19
C LYS A 49 17.88 4.02 -1.54
N GLY A 50 17.63 4.25 -2.81
CA GLY A 50 16.27 4.42 -3.32
C GLY A 50 15.45 3.13 -3.14
N ILE A 51 14.14 3.26 -3.14
CA ILE A 51 13.23 2.11 -3.01
C ILE A 51 13.43 1.11 -4.17
N GLU A 52 13.62 1.61 -5.39
CA GLU A 52 13.92 0.84 -6.59
C GLU A 52 15.15 -0.04 -6.44
N GLU A 53 16.15 0.40 -5.68
CA GLU A 53 17.37 -0.38 -5.46
C GLU A 53 17.16 -1.55 -4.48
N PHE A 54 16.22 -1.42 -3.53
CA PHE A 54 15.81 -2.55 -2.70
C PHE A 54 14.99 -3.55 -3.53
N LEU A 55 14.20 -3.08 -4.49
CA LEU A 55 13.46 -3.94 -5.42
C LEU A 55 14.41 -4.70 -6.35
N ALA A 56 15.35 -4.02 -6.98
CA ALA A 56 16.34 -4.61 -7.89
C ALA A 56 17.18 -5.70 -7.22
N ASP A 57 17.68 -5.45 -6.01
CA ASP A 57 18.44 -6.43 -5.22
C ASP A 57 17.67 -7.71 -4.90
N ASN A 58 16.34 -7.63 -4.94
CA ASN A 58 15.43 -8.74 -4.65
C ASN A 58 14.74 -9.25 -5.92
N GLY A 59 15.32 -8.98 -7.11
CA GLY A 59 14.86 -9.51 -8.39
C GLY A 59 13.44 -9.10 -8.75
N ILE A 60 13.00 -7.92 -8.30
CA ILE A 60 11.72 -7.33 -8.69
C ILE A 60 11.95 -6.46 -9.93
N ASP A 61 11.18 -6.69 -10.98
CA ASP A 61 11.34 -6.01 -12.26
C ASP A 61 10.48 -4.75 -12.38
N PHE A 62 9.36 -4.67 -11.67
CA PHE A 62 8.48 -3.50 -11.75
C PHE A 62 7.67 -3.19 -10.49
N CYS A 63 7.27 -1.93 -10.37
CA CYS A 63 6.33 -1.45 -9.36
C CYS A 63 5.34 -0.42 -9.94
N PHE A 64 4.53 0.18 -9.08
CA PHE A 64 3.50 1.15 -9.44
C PHE A 64 3.69 2.44 -8.67
N VAL A 65 3.36 3.58 -9.30
CA VAL A 65 3.31 4.89 -8.66
C VAL A 65 2.10 5.69 -9.14
N ASP A 66 1.78 6.77 -8.44
CA ASP A 66 0.67 7.64 -8.79
C ASP A 66 1.05 8.69 -9.85
N THR A 67 0.07 9.17 -10.62
CA THR A 67 0.28 10.04 -11.78
C THR A 67 1.07 11.31 -11.46
N HIS A 68 0.85 11.90 -10.29
CA HIS A 68 1.49 13.15 -9.91
C HIS A 68 3.02 13.02 -9.81
N MET A 69 3.54 11.81 -9.57
CA MET A 69 4.98 11.55 -9.48
C MET A 69 5.68 11.60 -10.86
N LEU A 70 4.93 11.70 -11.96
CA LEU A 70 5.48 12.02 -13.27
C LEU A 70 5.84 13.50 -13.42
N ALA A 71 5.16 14.38 -12.70
CA ALA A 71 5.60 15.75 -12.57
C ALA A 71 6.79 15.75 -11.61
N GLY A 72 7.91 16.37 -12.00
CA GLY A 72 8.98 16.68 -11.05
C GLY A 72 8.44 17.43 -9.82
N PRO A 73 9.26 17.64 -8.78
CA PRO A 73 8.83 17.89 -7.39
C PRO A 73 7.53 18.70 -7.30
N VAL A 74 6.45 18.00 -6.97
CA VAL A 74 5.10 18.58 -6.91
C VAL A 74 5.03 19.52 -5.72
N ALA A 75 4.51 20.73 -5.92
CA ALA A 75 4.19 21.63 -4.82
C ALA A 75 3.12 21.00 -3.91
N PRO A 76 3.26 21.08 -2.58
CA PRO A 76 2.30 20.47 -1.65
C PRO A 76 0.87 20.93 -1.96
N ALA A 77 -0.06 19.98 -2.07
CA ALA A 77 -1.47 20.28 -2.19
C ALA A 77 -1.99 20.73 -0.82
N GLU A 78 -2.62 21.91 -0.76
CA GLU A 78 -3.36 22.36 0.42
C GLU A 78 -4.53 21.39 0.68
N VAL A 79 -4.57 20.84 1.90
CA VAL A 79 -5.67 20.01 2.40
C VAL A 79 -6.53 20.89 3.30
N ASP A 80 -7.74 21.21 2.88
CA ASP A 80 -8.69 21.95 3.72
C ASP A 80 -9.44 21.00 4.67
N PHE A 81 -9.41 21.33 5.97
CA PHE A 81 -10.17 20.68 7.03
C PHE A 81 -11.33 21.58 7.46
N HIS A 82 -12.56 21.07 7.40
CA HIS A 82 -13.70 21.75 7.99
C HIS A 82 -14.59 20.81 8.80
N ASP A 83 -14.82 21.21 10.05
CA ASP A 83 -15.80 20.62 10.97
C ASP A 83 -17.22 20.96 10.49
N THR A 84 -18.07 19.94 10.32
CA THR A 84 -19.51 20.17 10.13
C THR A 84 -20.31 19.30 11.09
N LEU A 85 -20.93 19.98 12.06
CA LEU A 85 -21.91 19.43 12.99
C LEU A 85 -23.02 18.68 12.25
N GLY A 86 -23.18 17.39 12.58
CA GLY A 86 -24.39 16.62 12.28
C GLY A 86 -24.27 15.45 11.29
N LYS A 87 -23.06 15.04 10.89
CA LYS A 87 -22.84 13.79 10.12
C LYS A 87 -21.80 12.92 10.82
N LEU A 88 -22.13 11.66 11.10
CA LEU A 88 -21.24 10.71 11.76
C LEU A 88 -20.16 10.10 10.85
N TRP A 89 -20.01 10.56 9.59
CA TRP A 89 -18.85 10.34 8.71
C TRP A 89 -18.79 11.42 7.62
N GLY A 90 -17.59 11.93 7.30
CA GLY A 90 -17.50 12.97 6.27
C GLY A 90 -16.16 13.60 5.87
N ARG A 91 -15.14 12.80 5.51
CA ARG A 91 -14.12 13.07 4.45
C ARG A 91 -12.96 14.06 4.71
N LEU A 92 -11.75 13.66 4.27
CA LEU A 92 -10.83 14.51 3.52
C LEU A 92 -11.58 15.08 2.30
N ARG A 93 -11.99 16.34 2.36
CA ARG A 93 -13.00 16.90 1.42
C ARG A 93 -12.45 17.84 0.36
N GLN A 94 -11.13 17.96 0.24
CA GLN A 94 -10.50 18.58 -0.91
C GLN A 94 -9.12 17.93 -1.17
N ILE A 95 -9.11 16.84 -1.92
CA ILE A 95 -7.97 16.60 -2.81
C ILE A 95 -8.18 17.67 -3.87
N ARG A 96 -7.37 18.74 -3.92
CA ARG A 96 -7.24 19.49 -5.18
C ARG A 96 -7.07 18.41 -6.24
N GLU A 97 -7.91 18.40 -7.28
CA GLU A 97 -7.74 17.49 -8.42
C GLU A 97 -6.23 17.39 -8.67
N PRO A 98 -5.63 16.18 -8.72
CA PRO A 98 -4.22 16.08 -9.04
C PRO A 98 -4.00 16.98 -10.25
N MET A 99 -3.18 18.02 -10.06
CA MET A 99 -3.09 19.09 -11.05
C MET A 99 -2.89 18.43 -12.41
N ARG A 100 -3.63 18.89 -13.42
CA ARG A 100 -3.47 18.39 -14.79
C ARG A 100 -1.99 18.33 -15.08
N TYR A 101 -1.49 17.11 -15.25
CA TYR A 101 -0.16 16.90 -15.74
C TYR A 101 -0.08 17.54 -17.14
N ASP A 102 0.68 18.62 -17.26
CA ASP A 102 0.94 19.36 -18.49
C ASP A 102 2.33 19.08 -19.06
N GLY A 103 3.07 18.17 -18.41
CA GLY A 103 4.44 17.83 -18.77
C GLY A 103 4.55 16.94 -20.02
N LEU A 104 5.80 16.60 -20.36
CA LEU A 104 6.15 15.84 -21.56
C LEU A 104 5.93 14.31 -21.44
N ARG A 105 5.79 13.76 -20.23
CA ARG A 105 5.75 12.31 -19.94
C ARG A 105 4.32 11.81 -19.73
N THR A 106 3.93 10.72 -20.35
CA THR A 106 2.56 10.23 -20.26
C THR A 106 2.38 9.16 -19.17
N PRO A 107 1.25 9.12 -18.42
CA PRO A 107 0.93 7.96 -17.58
C PRO A 107 0.66 6.69 -18.40
N TYR A 108 0.54 6.81 -19.72
CA TYR A 108 0.18 5.71 -20.61
C TYR A 108 1.38 4.96 -21.19
N ALA A 109 2.54 5.07 -20.54
CA ALA A 109 3.77 4.36 -20.90
C ALA A 109 4.53 3.96 -19.62
N PRO A 110 5.25 2.82 -19.63
CA PRO A 110 6.15 2.49 -18.55
C PRO A 110 7.49 3.22 -18.71
N TYR A 111 8.20 3.40 -17.60
CA TYR A 111 9.53 3.99 -17.56
C TYR A 111 10.47 3.13 -16.71
N PHE A 112 11.77 3.13 -16.97
CA PHE A 112 12.72 2.67 -15.96
C PHE A 112 12.92 3.74 -14.89
N ILE A 113 13.07 3.34 -13.63
CA ILE A 113 13.48 4.24 -12.54
C ILE A 113 15.01 4.27 -12.53
N ALA A 114 15.61 5.42 -12.82
CA ALA A 114 17.06 5.60 -12.69
C ALA A 114 17.40 7.08 -12.45
N SER A 115 18.36 7.31 -11.55
CA SER A 115 18.97 8.63 -11.34
C SER A 115 20.33 8.79 -12.00
N TRP A 116 21.16 7.74 -12.01
CA TRP A 116 22.47 7.69 -12.67
C TRP A 116 22.79 6.23 -13.08
N VAL A 117 23.78 5.99 -13.95
CA VAL A 117 24.18 4.64 -14.40
C VAL A 117 24.38 3.73 -13.18
N GLN A 118 23.48 2.76 -13.00
CA GLN A 118 23.52 1.80 -11.90
C GLN A 118 24.11 0.47 -12.41
N ASP A 119 24.94 -0.17 -11.59
CA ASP A 119 25.36 -1.58 -11.77
C ASP A 119 24.24 -2.58 -11.38
N LEU A 120 23.03 -2.09 -11.11
CA LEU A 120 21.86 -2.88 -10.74
C LEU A 120 20.90 -3.02 -11.94
N PRO A 121 20.15 -4.14 -12.04
CA PRO A 121 19.06 -4.25 -12.99
C PRO A 121 18.06 -3.10 -12.80
N ALA A 122 17.66 -2.47 -13.90
CA ALA A 122 16.70 -1.38 -13.86
C ALA A 122 15.30 -1.91 -13.47
N VAL A 123 14.59 -1.16 -12.62
CA VAL A 123 13.21 -1.44 -12.24
C VAL A 123 12.28 -0.57 -13.08
N ALA A 124 11.29 -1.19 -13.73
CA ALA A 124 10.26 -0.47 -14.46
C ALA A 124 9.17 0.06 -13.51
N VAL A 125 8.51 1.14 -13.91
CA VAL A 125 7.37 1.71 -13.20
C VAL A 125 6.19 1.86 -14.13
N LEU A 126 5.03 1.41 -13.65
CA LEU A 126 3.72 1.62 -14.28
C LEU A 126 2.98 2.69 -13.51
N ILE A 127 2.30 3.57 -14.24
CA ILE A 127 1.69 4.77 -13.65
C ILE A 127 0.18 4.57 -13.58
N ARG A 128 -0.39 4.87 -12.42
CA ARG A 128 -1.84 4.88 -12.22
C ARG A 128 -2.49 5.86 -13.21
N ASP A 129 -3.56 5.42 -13.86
CA ASP A 129 -4.36 6.26 -14.75
C ASP A 129 -5.34 7.15 -13.94
N PRO A 130 -5.26 8.48 -14.10
CA PRO A 130 -6.15 9.40 -13.37
C PRO A 130 -7.60 9.31 -13.87
N ALA A 131 -7.84 8.99 -15.15
CA ALA A 131 -9.17 9.02 -15.73
C ALA A 131 -10.06 7.89 -15.17
N THR A 132 -9.56 6.66 -15.21
CA THR A 132 -10.25 5.50 -14.61
C THR A 132 -10.32 5.60 -13.10
N GLY A 133 -9.28 6.11 -12.44
CA GLY A 133 -9.27 6.41 -11.01
C GLY A 133 -10.46 7.29 -10.59
N LEU A 134 -10.69 8.40 -11.29
CA LEU A 134 -11.82 9.30 -11.03
C LEU A 134 -13.18 8.62 -11.22
N ARG A 135 -13.32 7.75 -12.22
CA ARG A 135 -14.60 7.08 -12.55
C ARG A 135 -15.00 6.00 -11.56
N VAL A 136 -14.05 5.42 -10.85
CA VAL A 136 -14.33 4.33 -9.91
C VAL A 136 -14.25 4.82 -8.46
N TRP A 137 -13.28 5.67 -8.10
CA TRP A 137 -13.07 6.11 -6.72
C TRP A 137 -13.71 7.46 -6.35
N SER A 138 -14.27 8.22 -7.31
CA SER A 138 -14.90 9.50 -6.94
C SER A 138 -16.15 9.28 -6.09
N ALA A 139 -16.11 9.73 -4.82
CA ALA A 139 -17.26 9.69 -3.92
C ALA A 139 -18.45 10.60 -4.31
N ARG A 140 -18.38 11.27 -5.47
CA ARG A 140 -19.48 12.08 -6.02
C ARG A 140 -19.86 11.67 -7.44
N HIS A 141 -18.89 11.26 -8.26
CA HIS A 141 -19.07 11.00 -9.68
C HIS A 141 -18.66 9.59 -10.11
N GLY A 142 -18.25 8.75 -9.16
CA GLY A 142 -17.81 7.39 -9.41
C GLY A 142 -18.99 6.42 -9.45
N TYR A 143 -18.84 5.34 -10.21
CA TYR A 143 -19.89 4.33 -10.36
C TYR A 143 -20.45 3.82 -9.03
N PRO A 144 -19.65 3.52 -7.98
CA PRO A 144 -20.17 2.99 -6.72
C PRO A 144 -21.23 3.86 -6.02
N GLY A 145 -21.31 5.15 -6.37
CA GLY A 145 -22.31 6.07 -5.82
C GLY A 145 -23.66 6.08 -6.55
N ASP A 146 -23.86 5.22 -7.55
CA ASP A 146 -25.11 5.17 -8.30
C ASP A 146 -26.30 4.78 -7.40
N PHE A 147 -27.44 5.39 -7.66
CA PHE A 147 -28.63 5.27 -6.82
C PHE A 147 -29.27 3.89 -6.87
N ASP A 148 -28.96 3.07 -7.87
CA ASP A 148 -29.48 1.71 -8.02
C ASP A 148 -28.64 0.65 -7.29
N TYR A 149 -27.42 0.99 -6.88
CA TYR A 149 -26.53 0.07 -6.17
C TYR A 149 -26.85 -0.10 -4.69
N LEU A 150 -26.43 -1.22 -4.12
CA LEU A 150 -26.64 -1.54 -2.70
C LEU A 150 -25.97 -0.52 -1.78
N GLU A 151 -26.74 0.04 -0.85
CA GLU A 151 -26.25 0.96 0.18
C GLU A 151 -25.42 0.20 1.23
N PHE A 152 -24.15 0.57 1.34
CA PHE A 152 -23.21 -0.05 2.26
C PHE A 152 -23.56 0.22 3.73
N HIS A 153 -24.02 1.42 4.04
CA HIS A 153 -24.11 1.91 5.43
C HIS A 153 -25.44 1.57 6.11
N LYS A 154 -26.51 1.29 5.36
CA LYS A 154 -27.82 0.97 5.91
C LYS A 154 -27.94 -0.53 6.16
N LYS A 155 -27.97 -0.90 7.43
CA LYS A 155 -28.04 -2.29 7.89
C LYS A 155 -29.33 -2.57 8.62
N HIS A 156 -29.90 -3.74 8.36
CA HIS A 156 -31.06 -4.25 9.09
C HIS A 156 -30.61 -4.84 10.42
N VAL A 157 -31.30 -4.48 11.49
CA VAL A 157 -31.05 -5.02 12.83
C VAL A 157 -32.28 -5.84 13.26
N PRO A 158 -32.09 -7.10 13.70
CA PRO A 158 -30.82 -7.83 13.83
C PRO A 158 -30.28 -8.36 12.49
N GLY A 159 -28.98 -8.67 12.46
CA GLY A 159 -28.34 -9.46 11.40
C GLY A 159 -27.39 -8.71 10.47
N ASP A 160 -27.34 -7.37 10.52
CA ASP A 160 -26.43 -6.51 9.76
C ASP A 160 -26.47 -6.70 8.23
N LEU A 161 -27.57 -7.26 7.73
CA LEU A 161 -27.83 -7.45 6.31
C LEU A 161 -28.25 -6.13 5.65
N ARG A 162 -27.85 -5.94 4.40
CA ARG A 162 -28.12 -4.73 3.60
C ARG A 162 -29.26 -5.02 2.62
N TYR A 163 -30.32 -4.22 2.65
CA TYR A 163 -31.53 -4.42 1.83
C TYR A 163 -31.98 -3.18 1.06
N TRP A 164 -31.18 -2.11 1.09
CA TRP A 164 -31.53 -0.82 0.52
C TRP A 164 -30.52 -0.39 -0.52
N ARG A 165 -30.96 0.43 -1.47
CA ARG A 165 -30.09 1.02 -2.48
C ARG A 165 -29.66 2.43 -2.07
N VAL A 166 -28.61 2.95 -2.70
CA VAL A 166 -28.09 4.30 -2.43
C VAL A 166 -29.15 5.38 -2.61
N THR A 167 -30.12 5.23 -3.52
CA THR A 167 -31.33 6.07 -3.66
C THR A 167 -31.12 7.53 -4.08
N ASP A 168 -30.25 8.26 -3.38
CA ASP A 168 -29.98 9.67 -3.55
C ASP A 168 -28.60 10.06 -2.96
N ALA A 169 -28.20 11.31 -3.18
CA ALA A 169 -26.96 11.89 -2.66
C ALA A 169 -27.13 12.66 -1.32
N SER A 170 -28.30 12.59 -0.67
CA SER A 170 -28.59 13.35 0.57
C SER A 170 -27.78 12.80 1.76
N GLY A 171 -27.54 11.49 1.77
CA GLY A 171 -26.90 10.76 2.86
C GLY A 171 -27.83 10.46 4.04
N ASP A 172 -29.14 10.69 3.91
CA ASP A 172 -30.12 10.25 4.89
C ASP A 172 -30.37 8.74 4.75
N LEU A 173 -30.18 7.97 5.83
CA LEU A 173 -30.43 6.53 5.82
C LEU A 173 -31.93 6.23 5.85
N ALA A 174 -32.76 7.13 6.38
CA ALA A 174 -34.20 6.92 6.42
C ALA A 174 -34.83 6.99 5.02
N SER A 175 -34.30 7.82 4.12
CA SER A 175 -34.81 8.00 2.76
C SER A 175 -34.50 6.84 1.80
N LYS A 176 -33.61 5.91 2.17
CA LYS A 176 -33.16 4.85 1.27
C LYS A 176 -34.28 3.85 0.94
N ASP A 177 -34.51 3.66 -0.35
CA ASP A 177 -35.46 2.71 -0.92
C ASP A 177 -34.92 1.27 -0.93
N VAL A 178 -35.81 0.31 -1.13
CA VAL A 178 -35.46 -1.12 -1.21
C VAL A 178 -34.56 -1.38 -2.42
N TYR A 179 -33.56 -2.22 -2.22
CA TYR A 179 -32.64 -2.67 -3.26
C TYR A 179 -33.35 -3.58 -4.27
N VAL A 180 -33.13 -3.32 -5.57
CA VAL A 180 -33.67 -4.11 -6.68
C VAL A 180 -32.49 -4.68 -7.47
N PRO A 181 -32.15 -5.97 -7.31
CA PRO A 181 -30.96 -6.57 -7.92
C PRO A 181 -30.88 -6.39 -9.43
N GLU A 182 -32.01 -6.44 -10.13
CA GLU A 182 -32.07 -6.33 -11.58
C GLU A 182 -31.68 -4.93 -12.09
N TRP A 183 -32.02 -3.88 -11.32
CA TRP A 183 -31.64 -2.50 -11.65
C TRP A 183 -30.14 -2.29 -11.47
N ALA A 184 -29.62 -2.80 -10.35
CA ALA A 184 -28.20 -2.76 -10.03
C ALA A 184 -27.37 -3.53 -11.07
N GLU A 185 -27.81 -4.72 -11.49
CA GLU A 185 -27.13 -5.50 -12.53
C GLU A 185 -27.16 -4.80 -13.90
N HIS A 186 -28.30 -4.19 -14.26
CA HIS A 186 -28.41 -3.39 -15.47
C HIS A 186 -27.44 -2.20 -15.43
N LYS A 187 -27.38 -1.51 -14.30
CA LYS A 187 -26.50 -0.36 -14.10
C LYS A 187 -25.02 -0.73 -14.14
N ALA A 188 -24.65 -1.87 -13.56
CA ALA A 188 -23.29 -2.42 -13.63
C ALA A 188 -22.86 -2.66 -15.08
N ARG A 189 -23.76 -3.18 -15.93
CA ARG A 189 -23.52 -3.34 -17.38
C ARG A 189 -23.34 -2.00 -18.09
N GLU A 190 -24.19 -1.01 -17.83
CA GLU A 190 -24.04 0.34 -18.41
C GLU A 190 -22.68 0.95 -18.02
N HIS A 191 -22.31 0.88 -16.74
CA HIS A 191 -21.04 1.39 -16.23
C HIS A 191 -19.82 0.63 -16.76
N ALA A 192 -19.93 -0.68 -17.00
CA ALA A 192 -18.86 -1.43 -17.65
C ALA A 192 -18.62 -0.96 -19.09
N GLY A 193 -19.70 -0.66 -19.82
CA GLY A 193 -19.64 -0.18 -21.20
C GLY A 193 -19.05 1.22 -21.29
N HIS A 194 -19.45 2.10 -20.38
CA HIS A 194 -18.84 3.43 -20.26
C HIS A 194 -17.35 3.33 -19.86
N PHE A 195 -16.98 2.44 -18.94
CA PHE A 195 -15.57 2.25 -18.56
C PHE A 195 -14.72 1.76 -19.73
N LEU A 196 -15.22 0.79 -20.50
CA LEU A 196 -14.60 0.35 -21.74
C LEU A 196 -14.38 1.52 -22.70
N TRP A 197 -15.41 2.35 -22.92
CA TRP A 197 -15.30 3.53 -23.77
C TRP A 197 -14.22 4.52 -23.28
N VAL A 198 -14.16 4.78 -21.97
CA VAL A 198 -13.11 5.62 -21.36
C VAL A 198 -11.73 5.05 -21.65
N VAL A 199 -11.51 3.75 -21.43
CA VAL A 199 -10.22 3.11 -21.69
C VAL A 199 -9.84 3.20 -23.17
N LYS A 200 -10.79 2.95 -24.09
CA LYS A 200 -10.57 3.05 -25.53
C LYS A 200 -10.16 4.46 -25.94
N GLU A 201 -10.93 5.47 -25.53
CA GLU A 201 -10.63 6.86 -25.89
C GLU A 201 -9.31 7.30 -25.27
N THR A 202 -9.03 6.95 -24.02
CA THR A 202 -7.74 7.25 -23.38
C THR A 202 -6.57 6.65 -24.16
N LEU A 203 -6.61 5.36 -24.51
CA LEU A 203 -5.54 4.69 -25.28
C LEU A 203 -5.45 5.16 -26.74
N ARG A 204 -6.57 5.60 -27.32
CA ARG A 204 -6.62 6.16 -28.68
C ARG A 204 -5.87 7.49 -28.76
N TRP A 205 -6.04 8.34 -27.74
CA TRP A 205 -5.43 9.66 -27.66
C TRP A 205 -4.10 9.68 -26.90
N ALA A 206 -3.72 8.57 -26.27
CA ALA A 206 -2.43 8.43 -25.61
C ALA A 206 -1.26 8.64 -26.59
N PRO A 207 -0.21 9.39 -26.21
CA PRO A 207 0.99 9.54 -27.02
C PRO A 207 1.61 8.19 -27.40
N ARG A 208 1.92 8.00 -28.68
CA ARG A 208 2.39 6.72 -29.24
C ARG A 208 3.86 6.72 -29.65
N GLU A 209 4.66 7.70 -29.24
CA GLU A 209 6.05 7.99 -29.64
C GLU A 209 6.97 6.75 -29.85
N GLY A 210 6.75 5.99 -30.93
CA GLY A 210 7.35 4.68 -31.15
C GLY A 210 6.93 3.57 -30.16
N ARG A 211 5.92 3.77 -29.32
CA ARG A 211 5.51 2.87 -28.24
C ARG A 211 4.08 2.37 -28.39
N ARG A 212 3.79 1.19 -27.84
CA ARG A 212 2.41 0.79 -27.55
C ARG A 212 1.96 1.49 -26.27
N PRO A 213 0.81 2.20 -26.26
CA PRO A 213 0.27 2.74 -25.02
C PRO A 213 -0.25 1.63 -24.10
N VAL A 214 -0.16 1.85 -22.80
CA VAL A 214 -0.71 0.99 -21.74
C VAL A 214 -1.50 1.84 -20.76
N LEU A 215 -2.55 1.30 -20.16
CA LEU A 215 -3.32 1.96 -19.11
C LEU A 215 -3.33 1.05 -17.88
N CYS A 216 -2.91 1.58 -16.74
CA CYS A 216 -2.96 0.87 -15.46
C CYS A 216 -4.00 1.48 -14.53
N ALA A 217 -5.01 0.69 -14.17
CA ALA A 217 -6.09 1.11 -13.28
C ALA A 217 -6.05 0.30 -11.96
N PRO A 218 -5.13 0.62 -11.03
CA PRO A 218 -5.05 -0.03 -9.73
C PRO A 218 -6.16 0.46 -8.79
N PHE A 219 -6.75 -0.48 -8.04
CA PHE A 219 -7.79 -0.24 -7.05
C PHE A 219 -7.63 -1.23 -5.89
N ASP A 220 -8.07 -0.84 -4.69
CA ASP A 220 -8.18 -1.77 -3.56
C ASP A 220 -9.16 -2.89 -3.89
N ALA A 221 -8.78 -4.14 -3.60
CA ALA A 221 -9.56 -5.31 -3.99
C ALA A 221 -10.94 -5.34 -3.32
N GLU A 222 -11.01 -4.92 -2.05
CA GLU A 222 -12.23 -4.86 -1.24
C GLU A 222 -13.25 -3.86 -1.81
N LEU A 223 -12.83 -2.95 -2.70
CA LEU A 223 -13.80 -2.12 -3.41
C LEU A 223 -14.84 -3.00 -4.12
N PHE A 224 -14.40 -4.07 -4.77
CA PHE A 224 -15.25 -4.93 -5.59
C PHE A 224 -15.89 -6.04 -4.75
N GLY A 225 -17.14 -5.83 -4.34
CA GLY A 225 -18.01 -6.80 -3.69
C GLY A 225 -18.28 -6.49 -2.22
N HIS A 226 -17.37 -5.80 -1.55
CA HIS A 226 -17.56 -5.35 -0.17
C HIS A 226 -18.12 -3.93 -0.12
N TRP A 227 -17.32 -2.92 -0.50
CA TRP A 227 -17.73 -1.51 -0.50
C TRP A 227 -18.73 -1.22 -1.62
N TRP A 228 -18.42 -1.68 -2.83
CA TRP A 228 -19.31 -1.65 -3.98
C TRP A 228 -19.76 -3.07 -4.29
N HIS A 229 -20.98 -3.41 -3.89
CA HIS A 229 -21.49 -4.77 -3.95
C HIS A 229 -21.48 -5.37 -5.37
N GLU A 230 -21.85 -4.56 -6.36
CA GLU A 230 -21.96 -4.94 -7.76
C GLU A 230 -20.62 -4.90 -8.51
N GLY A 231 -19.54 -4.48 -7.82
CA GLY A 231 -18.20 -4.37 -8.37
C GLY A 231 -17.69 -5.64 -9.08
N PRO A 232 -17.92 -6.87 -8.56
CA PRO A 232 -17.51 -8.09 -9.25
C PRO A 232 -18.24 -8.32 -10.57
N VAL A 233 -19.56 -8.04 -10.62
CA VAL A 233 -20.38 -8.14 -11.85
C VAL A 233 -19.92 -7.11 -12.87
N TRP A 234 -19.66 -5.88 -12.43
CA TRP A 234 -19.07 -4.85 -13.28
C TRP A 234 -17.69 -5.28 -13.83
N LEU A 235 -16.81 -5.81 -12.98
CA LEU A 235 -15.46 -6.22 -13.37
C LEU A 235 -15.50 -7.38 -14.38
N GLU A 236 -16.40 -8.34 -14.19
CA GLU A 236 -16.65 -9.41 -15.16
C GLU A 236 -17.02 -8.85 -16.53
N HIS A 237 -17.98 -7.92 -16.60
CA HIS A 237 -18.38 -7.31 -17.86
C HIS A 237 -17.25 -6.51 -18.51
N VAL A 238 -16.51 -5.71 -17.74
CA VAL A 238 -15.34 -4.97 -18.22
C VAL A 238 -14.33 -5.91 -18.86
N LEU A 239 -13.93 -6.98 -18.16
CA LEU A 239 -12.91 -7.90 -18.65
C LEU A 239 -13.39 -8.70 -19.87
N ARG A 240 -14.63 -9.21 -19.87
CA ARG A 240 -15.19 -9.93 -21.03
C ARG A 240 -15.30 -9.05 -22.25
N TRP A 241 -15.77 -7.81 -22.10
CA TRP A 241 -15.94 -6.91 -23.23
C TRP A 241 -14.60 -6.40 -23.76
N MET A 242 -13.64 -6.09 -22.89
CA MET A 242 -12.27 -5.78 -23.31
C MET A 242 -11.61 -6.95 -24.04
N HIS A 243 -11.84 -8.20 -23.61
CA HIS A 243 -11.31 -9.38 -24.30
C HIS A 243 -11.87 -9.54 -25.72
N HIS A 244 -13.12 -9.16 -25.95
CA HIS A 244 -13.76 -9.22 -27.27
C HIS A 244 -13.55 -7.97 -28.12
N ASP A 245 -13.03 -6.88 -27.55
CA ASP A 245 -12.80 -5.63 -28.27
C ASP A 245 -11.51 -5.73 -29.09
N PRO A 246 -11.55 -5.50 -30.42
CA PRO A 246 -10.37 -5.64 -31.28
C PRO A 246 -9.32 -4.53 -31.07
N ASP A 247 -9.67 -3.43 -30.42
CA ASP A 247 -8.78 -2.28 -30.21
C ASP A 247 -8.06 -2.34 -28.85
N ILE A 248 -8.48 -3.22 -27.94
CA ILE A 248 -7.91 -3.36 -26.59
C ILE A 248 -7.29 -4.74 -26.43
N HIS A 249 -6.14 -4.78 -25.77
CA HIS A 249 -5.52 -6.01 -25.35
C HIS A 249 -5.34 -6.01 -23.82
N LEU A 250 -6.01 -6.94 -23.15
CA LEU A 250 -5.75 -7.22 -21.74
C LEU A 250 -4.47 -8.06 -21.62
N ALA A 251 -3.53 -7.58 -20.82
CA ALA A 251 -2.29 -8.27 -20.53
C ALA A 251 -1.95 -8.12 -19.04
N THR A 252 -1.26 -9.11 -18.49
CA THR A 252 -0.55 -8.92 -17.23
C THR A 252 0.59 -7.92 -17.43
N CYS A 253 1.00 -7.26 -16.35
CA CYS A 253 2.11 -6.29 -16.41
C CYS A 253 3.41 -6.94 -16.92
N SER A 254 3.69 -8.19 -16.53
CA SER A 254 4.87 -8.93 -16.97
C SER A 254 4.83 -9.27 -18.46
N GLU A 255 3.68 -9.72 -18.99
CA GLU A 255 3.50 -9.96 -20.43
C GLU A 255 3.76 -8.68 -21.22
N TYR A 256 3.11 -7.58 -20.83
CA TYR A 256 3.27 -6.29 -21.50
C TYR A 256 4.73 -5.81 -21.49
N LEU A 257 5.39 -5.79 -20.32
CA LEU A 257 6.78 -5.33 -20.20
C LEU A 257 7.78 -6.23 -20.92
N SER A 258 7.49 -7.53 -21.04
CA SER A 258 8.34 -8.46 -21.81
C SER A 258 8.28 -8.20 -23.31
N GLN A 259 7.12 -7.77 -23.82
CA GLN A 259 6.90 -7.49 -25.23
C GLN A 259 7.28 -6.04 -25.61
N PHE A 260 7.05 -5.10 -24.69
CA PHE A 260 7.24 -3.68 -24.87
C PHE A 260 8.05 -3.09 -23.69
N PRO A 261 9.35 -3.42 -23.58
CA PRO A 261 10.18 -2.90 -22.51
C PRO A 261 10.28 -1.36 -22.58
N PRO A 262 10.40 -0.66 -21.44
CA PRO A 262 10.62 0.78 -21.43
C PRO A 262 11.85 1.16 -22.25
N SER A 263 11.77 2.27 -22.99
CA SER A 263 12.91 2.84 -23.72
C SER A 263 13.43 4.16 -23.11
N GLU A 264 12.81 4.60 -22.02
CA GLU A 264 13.19 5.79 -21.26
C GLU A 264 13.41 5.44 -19.80
N ALA A 265 14.34 6.17 -19.17
CA ALA A 265 14.52 6.16 -17.74
C ALA A 265 14.18 7.53 -17.16
N ILE A 266 13.57 7.55 -15.98
CA ILE A 266 13.14 8.75 -15.28
C ILE A 266 13.61 8.72 -13.83
N GLU A 267 13.91 9.92 -13.32
CA GLU A 267 13.94 10.17 -11.89
C GLU A 267 12.51 10.43 -11.40
N LEU A 268 12.13 9.71 -10.36
CA LEU A 268 10.87 9.93 -9.64
C LEU A 268 11.14 10.75 -8.38
N PRO A 269 10.29 11.74 -8.06
CA PRO A 269 10.30 12.40 -6.76
C PRO A 269 9.80 11.45 -5.66
N GLU A 270 9.98 11.83 -4.41
CA GLU A 270 9.34 11.18 -3.26
C GLU A 270 7.83 11.46 -3.26
N GLY A 271 7.00 10.46 -2.94
CA GLY A 271 5.54 10.57 -2.97
C GLY A 271 4.80 9.28 -2.61
N SER A 272 3.46 9.33 -2.60
CA SER A 272 2.55 8.19 -2.39
C SER A 272 1.22 8.42 -3.11
N TRP A 273 0.39 7.39 -3.28
CA TRP A 273 -0.97 7.58 -3.82
C TRP A 273 -2.00 8.11 -2.78
N GLY A 274 -1.53 8.40 -1.56
CA GLY A 274 -2.35 8.88 -0.46
C GLY A 274 -2.77 10.34 -0.61
N ALA A 275 -3.51 10.84 0.38
CA ALA A 275 -4.01 12.21 0.37
C ALA A 275 -2.87 13.24 0.22
N GLY A 276 -2.99 14.10 -0.79
CA GLY A 276 -1.99 15.14 -1.09
C GLY A 276 -0.73 14.65 -1.81
N GLY A 277 -0.63 13.37 -2.17
CA GLY A 277 0.51 12.80 -2.91
C GLY A 277 1.80 12.62 -2.09
N GLY A 278 1.81 13.08 -0.83
CA GLY A 278 2.95 12.98 0.10
C GLY A 278 2.76 11.89 1.15
N HIS A 279 3.36 12.07 2.33
CA HIS A 279 3.32 11.09 3.42
C HIS A 279 2.39 11.47 4.58
N TRP A 280 1.67 12.59 4.46
CA TRP A 280 0.88 13.17 5.54
C TRP A 280 -0.12 12.20 6.18
N VAL A 281 -0.69 11.27 5.40
CA VAL A 281 -1.63 10.25 5.94
C VAL A 281 -0.98 9.40 7.03
N TRP A 282 0.32 9.16 6.96
CA TRP A 282 1.06 8.35 7.94
C TRP A 282 1.95 9.19 8.85
N ASP A 283 2.39 10.38 8.42
CA ASP A 283 3.25 11.29 9.17
C ASP A 283 2.55 12.65 9.41
N ASN A 284 1.87 12.75 10.56
CA ASN A 284 1.19 13.95 11.04
C ASN A 284 1.13 13.96 12.58
N ASP A 285 0.60 15.03 13.17
CA ASP A 285 0.54 15.21 14.63
C ASP A 285 -0.19 14.08 15.38
N ARG A 286 -1.21 13.44 14.77
CA ARG A 286 -1.96 12.33 15.40
C ARG A 286 -1.16 11.03 15.42
N THR A 287 -0.23 10.85 14.49
CA THR A 287 0.55 9.61 14.31
C THR A 287 2.01 9.76 14.74
N ALA A 288 2.49 10.99 14.97
CA ALA A 288 3.87 11.30 15.33
C ALA A 288 4.40 10.49 16.52
N TRP A 289 3.53 10.12 17.48
CA TRP A 289 3.92 9.31 18.64
C TRP A 289 4.29 7.86 18.31
N THR A 290 3.88 7.35 17.14
CA THR A 290 4.16 5.98 16.70
C THR A 290 5.60 5.83 16.19
N TRP A 291 6.09 6.81 15.45
CA TRP A 291 7.38 6.72 14.76
C TRP A 291 8.60 6.57 15.68
N PRO A 292 8.71 7.27 16.84
CA PRO A 292 9.80 7.03 17.79
C PRO A 292 9.85 5.57 18.28
N LYS A 293 8.69 4.91 18.41
CA LYS A 293 8.57 3.52 18.87
C LYS A 293 8.99 2.54 17.77
N VAL A 294 8.61 2.82 16.52
CA VAL A 294 9.10 2.03 15.37
C VAL A 294 10.62 2.15 15.27
N TRP A 295 11.15 3.37 15.33
CA TRP A 295 12.58 3.63 15.22
C TRP A 295 13.40 3.00 16.36
N ASP A 296 12.92 3.12 17.60
CA ASP A 296 13.54 2.45 18.76
C ASP A 296 13.57 0.93 18.55
N ALA A 297 12.45 0.32 18.13
CA ALA A 297 12.38 -1.12 17.91
C ALA A 297 13.30 -1.59 16.76
N GLU A 298 13.39 -0.83 15.68
CA GLU A 298 14.31 -1.11 14.57
C GLU A 298 15.77 -1.12 15.04
N LEU A 299 16.20 -0.07 15.74
CA LEU A 299 17.57 0.03 16.26
C LEU A 299 17.87 -1.04 17.33
N ASP A 300 16.90 -1.31 18.20
CA ASP A 300 17.02 -2.31 19.25
C ASP A 300 17.17 -3.72 18.64
N TYR A 301 16.41 -4.03 17.58
CA TYR A 301 16.53 -5.31 16.88
C TYR A 301 17.88 -5.43 16.17
N LEU A 302 18.35 -4.38 15.50
CA LEU A 302 19.68 -4.37 14.88
C LEU A 302 20.80 -4.62 15.93
N ALA A 303 20.69 -3.99 17.10
CA ALA A 303 21.63 -4.21 18.20
C ALA A 303 21.57 -5.64 18.74
N LEU A 304 20.36 -6.19 18.92
CA LEU A 304 20.16 -7.60 19.32
C LEU A 304 20.88 -8.55 18.35
N LEU A 305 20.69 -8.37 17.05
CA LEU A 305 21.30 -9.24 16.03
C LEU A 305 22.82 -9.05 15.93
N ARG A 306 23.33 -7.83 16.12
CA ARG A 306 24.77 -7.57 16.14
C ARG A 306 25.44 -8.25 17.33
N ASP A 307 24.83 -8.16 18.51
CA ASP A 307 25.46 -8.60 19.76
C ASP A 307 25.31 -10.12 19.98
N HIS A 308 24.23 -10.72 19.46
CA HIS A 308 23.86 -12.13 19.73
C HIS A 308 23.70 -12.98 18.46
N GLY A 309 23.99 -12.44 17.29
CA GLY A 309 23.80 -13.14 16.02
C GLY A 309 22.33 -13.44 15.76
N PHE A 310 22.07 -14.60 15.16
CA PHE A 310 20.72 -14.98 14.76
C PHE A 310 20.11 -16.09 15.63
N GLY A 311 20.60 -16.25 16.87
CA GLY A 311 20.33 -17.36 17.76
C GLY A 311 21.45 -18.40 17.73
N HIS A 312 21.91 -18.84 18.90
CA HIS A 312 22.98 -19.86 19.04
C HIS A 312 22.41 -21.26 19.28
N ASP A 313 21.13 -21.36 19.59
CA ASP A 313 20.34 -22.58 19.74
C ASP A 313 18.88 -22.33 19.31
N GLU A 314 18.04 -23.36 19.40
CA GLU A 314 16.64 -23.29 18.97
C GLU A 314 15.82 -22.27 19.79
N ALA A 315 16.06 -22.18 21.10
CA ALA A 315 15.30 -21.32 21.98
C ALA A 315 15.61 -19.82 21.76
N SER A 316 16.90 -19.47 21.65
CA SER A 316 17.31 -18.11 21.30
C SER A 316 16.88 -17.73 19.88
N ARG A 317 16.95 -18.67 18.93
CA ARG A 317 16.42 -18.47 17.56
C ARG A 317 14.93 -18.18 17.60
N ALA A 318 14.15 -18.94 18.37
CA ALA A 318 12.71 -18.76 18.50
C ALA A 318 12.34 -17.37 19.07
N LEU A 319 13.02 -16.93 20.12
CA LEU A 319 12.84 -15.59 20.71
C LEU A 319 13.18 -14.47 19.71
N ILE A 320 14.34 -14.56 19.06
CA ILE A 320 14.80 -13.55 18.08
C ILE A 320 13.86 -13.51 16.87
N THR A 321 13.48 -14.66 16.33
CA THR A 321 12.56 -14.73 15.19
C THR A 321 11.18 -14.19 15.56
N GLN A 322 10.63 -14.52 16.75
CA GLN A 322 9.34 -13.96 17.16
C GLN A 322 9.43 -12.44 17.38
N ALA A 323 10.51 -11.93 17.96
CA ALA A 323 10.73 -10.48 18.05
C ALA A 323 10.76 -9.83 16.65
N GLY A 324 11.40 -10.47 15.67
CA GLY A 324 11.36 -10.02 14.28
C GLY A 324 9.95 -9.98 13.67
N ARG A 325 9.06 -10.90 14.05
CA ARG A 325 7.65 -10.87 13.63
C ARG A 325 6.89 -9.71 14.25
N GLU A 326 7.06 -9.50 15.57
CA GLU A 326 6.46 -8.35 16.25
C GLU A 326 6.93 -7.02 15.64
N LEU A 327 8.21 -6.92 15.26
CA LEU A 327 8.74 -5.75 14.56
C LEU A 327 8.04 -5.53 13.20
N LEU A 328 7.85 -6.59 12.40
CA LEU A 328 7.14 -6.46 11.13
C LEU A 328 5.67 -6.06 11.32
N LEU A 329 4.99 -6.60 12.32
CA LEU A 329 3.61 -6.26 12.66
C LEU A 329 3.50 -4.82 13.18
N LEU A 330 4.46 -4.37 13.98
CA LEU A 330 4.57 -2.99 14.45
C LEU A 330 4.72 -1.98 13.29
N GLN A 331 5.41 -2.38 12.21
CA GLN A 331 5.70 -1.57 11.03
C GLN A 331 4.55 -1.52 9.99
N ALA A 332 3.40 -2.13 10.25
CA ALA A 332 2.26 -2.05 9.33
C ALA A 332 1.75 -0.60 9.22
N SER A 333 1.63 -0.08 8.00
CA SER A 333 1.15 1.29 7.74
C SER A 333 -0.33 1.49 8.08
N ASP A 334 -1.09 0.41 8.19
CA ASP A 334 -2.49 0.40 8.60
C ASP A 334 -2.73 1.10 9.94
N TRP A 335 -1.77 1.03 10.88
CA TRP A 335 -1.94 1.65 12.19
C TRP A 335 -2.07 3.16 12.09
N GLN A 336 -1.14 3.81 11.39
CA GLN A 336 -1.17 5.25 11.16
C GLN A 336 -2.34 5.63 10.25
N PHE A 337 -2.65 4.80 9.23
CA PHE A 337 -3.80 5.02 8.35
C PHE A 337 -5.13 5.05 9.13
N LEU A 338 -5.39 4.06 9.99
CA LEU A 338 -6.61 3.97 10.79
C LEU A 338 -6.73 5.08 11.84
N ILE A 339 -5.60 5.54 12.38
CA ILE A 339 -5.56 6.70 13.28
C ILE A 339 -5.91 7.97 12.52
N THR A 340 -5.28 8.20 11.36
CA THR A 340 -5.48 9.43 10.58
C THR A 340 -6.88 9.51 9.98
N THR A 341 -7.38 8.39 9.44
CA THR A 341 -8.70 8.33 8.80
C THR A 341 -9.86 8.15 9.77
N ASP A 342 -9.56 7.99 11.07
CA ASP A 342 -10.55 7.75 12.13
C ASP A 342 -11.38 6.47 11.92
N GLY A 343 -10.86 5.50 11.15
CA GLY A 343 -11.58 4.26 10.87
C GLY A 343 -11.71 3.36 12.10
N ALA A 344 -10.64 3.26 12.90
CA ALA A 344 -10.62 2.52 14.16
C ALA A 344 -9.40 2.96 15.03
N PRO A 345 -9.31 4.24 15.42
CA PRO A 345 -8.10 4.81 16.02
C PRO A 345 -7.70 4.13 17.34
N ASP A 346 -8.67 3.84 18.22
CA ASP A 346 -8.40 3.18 19.50
C ASP A 346 -7.87 1.75 19.31
N TYR A 347 -8.46 1.01 18.36
CA TYR A 347 -8.02 -0.33 18.00
C TYR A 347 -6.58 -0.29 17.45
N ALA A 348 -6.30 0.62 16.51
CA ALA A 348 -4.98 0.77 15.92
C ALA A 348 -3.92 1.14 16.97
N ALA A 349 -4.22 2.09 17.86
CA ALA A 349 -3.32 2.50 18.94
C ALA A 349 -3.04 1.36 19.93
N GLN A 350 -4.06 0.57 20.29
CA GLN A 350 -3.92 -0.60 21.16
C GLN A 350 -3.06 -1.69 20.51
N ARG A 351 -3.35 -2.04 19.25
CA ARG A 351 -2.58 -3.06 18.51
C ARG A 351 -1.13 -2.65 18.31
N PHE A 352 -0.89 -1.42 17.88
CA PHE A 352 0.45 -0.86 17.73
C PHE A 352 1.24 -0.95 19.06
N THR A 353 0.62 -0.51 20.16
CA THR A 353 1.26 -0.54 21.49
C THR A 353 1.53 -1.97 21.97
N ALA A 354 0.62 -2.91 21.70
CA ALA A 354 0.81 -4.32 22.04
C ALA A 354 2.01 -4.93 21.31
N HIS A 355 2.10 -4.79 19.98
CA HIS A 355 3.24 -5.30 19.21
C HIS A 355 4.57 -4.66 19.65
N HIS A 356 4.58 -3.36 19.97
CA HIS A 356 5.76 -2.72 20.53
C HIS A 356 6.16 -3.32 21.89
N SER A 357 5.21 -3.49 22.82
CA SER A 357 5.49 -4.08 24.13
C SER A 357 5.99 -5.52 24.03
N ASP A 358 5.37 -6.32 23.17
CA ASP A 358 5.73 -7.72 22.96
C ASP A 358 7.12 -7.83 22.30
N PHE A 359 7.42 -6.98 21.31
CA PHE A 359 8.76 -6.84 20.74
C PHE A 359 9.80 -6.56 21.84
N LYS A 360 9.59 -5.55 22.69
CA LYS A 360 10.56 -5.16 23.73
C LYS A 360 10.77 -6.29 24.74
N ARG A 361 9.69 -6.98 25.15
CA ARG A 361 9.78 -8.10 26.08
C ARG A 361 10.54 -9.28 25.48
N LEU A 362 10.22 -9.67 24.25
CA LEU A 362 10.91 -10.75 23.54
C LEU A 362 12.40 -10.44 23.31
N ALA A 363 12.72 -9.23 22.86
CA ALA A 363 14.10 -8.79 22.66
C ALA A 363 14.90 -8.77 23.98
N HIS A 364 14.27 -8.34 25.08
CA HIS A 364 14.88 -8.37 26.40
C HIS A 364 15.14 -9.81 26.88
N THR A 365 14.14 -10.68 26.78
CA THR A 365 14.27 -12.11 27.13
C THR A 365 15.33 -12.80 26.29
N ALA A 366 15.41 -12.51 24.99
CA ALA A 366 16.45 -13.02 24.10
C ALA A 366 17.86 -12.66 24.59
N ARG A 367 18.09 -11.40 24.99
CA ARG A 367 19.39 -10.96 25.53
C ARG A 367 19.76 -11.68 26.82
N ARG A 368 18.81 -11.79 27.75
CA ARG A 368 19.03 -12.49 29.02
C ARG A 368 19.37 -13.96 28.78
N TYR A 369 18.62 -14.62 27.90
CA TYR A 369 18.85 -16.01 27.54
C TYR A 369 20.25 -16.18 26.92
N CYS A 370 20.62 -15.34 25.95
CA CYS A 370 21.93 -15.37 25.31
C CYS A 370 23.11 -15.06 26.26
N ARG A 371 22.85 -14.44 27.42
CA ARG A 371 23.85 -14.25 28.50
C ARG A 371 23.85 -15.39 29.50
N SER A 372 23.16 -16.49 29.21
CA SER A 372 22.98 -17.64 30.12
C SER A 372 22.31 -17.27 31.44
N GLU A 373 21.48 -16.23 31.46
CA GLU A 373 20.65 -15.91 32.62
C GLU A 373 19.44 -16.83 32.70
N TRP A 374 18.92 -17.05 33.91
CA TRP A 374 17.70 -17.82 34.12
C TRP A 374 16.47 -17.08 33.55
N ILE A 375 15.71 -17.76 32.69
CA ILE A 375 14.45 -17.24 32.12
C ILE A 375 13.27 -17.81 32.89
N SER A 376 12.35 -16.93 33.26
CA SER A 376 11.17 -17.29 34.05
C SER A 376 10.18 -18.12 33.22
N ARG A 377 9.35 -18.94 33.89
CA ARG A 377 8.25 -19.64 33.22
C ARG A 377 7.30 -18.67 32.52
N GLU A 378 7.04 -17.51 33.13
CA GLU A 378 6.17 -16.48 32.56
C GLU A 378 6.70 -15.94 31.22
N ASP A 379 8.02 -15.75 31.10
CA ASP A 379 8.62 -15.28 29.83
C ASP A 379 8.56 -16.35 28.73
N TRP A 380 8.64 -17.63 29.09
CA TRP A 380 8.42 -18.73 28.13
C TRP A 380 6.94 -18.84 27.73
N ASP A 381 6.03 -18.73 28.69
CA ASP A 381 4.59 -18.73 28.42
C ASP A 381 4.21 -17.52 27.54
N HIS A 382 4.86 -16.38 27.74
CA HIS A 382 4.70 -15.20 26.89
C HIS A 382 5.19 -15.43 25.46
N LEU A 383 6.37 -16.03 25.26
CA LEU A 383 6.83 -16.44 23.93
C LEU A 383 5.80 -17.35 23.24
N GLY A 384 5.29 -18.36 23.95
CA GLY A 384 4.27 -19.27 23.44
C GLY A 384 2.99 -18.53 23.02
N ALA A 385 2.49 -17.62 23.86
CA ALA A 385 1.31 -16.82 23.55
C ALA A 385 1.50 -15.93 22.31
N CYS A 386 2.68 -15.29 22.16
CA CYS A 386 3.02 -14.54 20.96
C CYS A 386 3.10 -15.44 19.73
N GLN A 387 3.71 -16.62 19.85
CA GLN A 387 3.82 -17.58 18.75
C GLN A 387 2.45 -18.13 18.32
N ASP A 388 1.51 -18.30 19.23
CA ASP A 388 0.15 -18.76 18.89
C ASP A 388 -0.67 -17.65 18.21
N ARG A 389 -0.58 -16.42 18.75
CA ARG A 389 -1.33 -15.25 18.26
C ARG A 389 -0.77 -14.71 16.94
N ASP A 390 0.55 -14.53 16.87
CA ASP A 390 1.28 -13.83 15.81
C ASP A 390 2.23 -14.78 15.05
N ARG A 391 1.64 -15.86 14.54
CA ARG A 391 2.32 -16.95 13.82
C ARG A 391 2.63 -16.69 12.34
N LEU A 392 2.54 -15.44 11.88
CA LEU A 392 2.82 -15.10 10.48
C LEU A 392 4.31 -15.34 10.16
N PHE A 393 4.60 -15.58 8.88
CA PHE A 393 5.99 -15.72 8.39
C PHE A 393 6.78 -16.82 9.12
N PRO A 394 6.41 -18.11 8.92
CA PRO A 394 7.13 -19.23 9.51
C PRO A 394 8.60 -19.30 9.04
N ASP A 395 8.91 -18.69 7.89
CA ASP A 395 10.21 -18.65 7.24
C ASP A 395 10.98 -17.34 7.47
N LEU A 396 10.55 -16.50 8.42
CA LEU A 396 11.24 -15.25 8.71
C LEU A 396 12.70 -15.50 9.09
N ASP A 397 13.61 -14.92 8.31
CA ASP A 397 15.04 -14.98 8.57
C ASP A 397 15.56 -13.67 9.19
N PRO A 398 15.95 -13.68 10.48
CA PRO A 398 16.60 -12.55 11.13
C PRO A 398 17.81 -11.99 10.39
N ALA A 399 18.52 -12.81 9.60
CA ALA A 399 19.68 -12.35 8.83
C ALA A 399 19.34 -11.21 7.84
N TRP A 400 18.10 -11.13 7.38
CA TRP A 400 17.64 -10.08 6.46
C TRP A 400 17.59 -8.69 7.07
N PHE A 401 17.55 -8.57 8.40
CA PHE A 401 17.53 -7.28 9.09
C PHE A 401 18.95 -6.79 9.38
N ALA A 402 19.89 -7.71 9.64
CA ALA A 402 21.25 -7.36 10.06
C ALA A 402 22.12 -6.76 8.94
N ARG A 403 21.79 -7.01 7.66
CA ARG A 403 22.60 -6.57 6.53
C ARG A 403 21.73 -6.04 5.40
N VAL A 404 22.04 -4.82 4.95
CA VAL A 404 21.55 -4.30 3.68
C VAL A 404 22.46 -4.80 2.58
N ASP A 405 21.88 -5.40 1.55
CA ASP A 405 22.62 -5.71 0.34
C ASP A 405 22.91 -4.40 -0.39
N ARG A 406 24.20 -4.12 -0.61
CA ARG A 406 24.78 -3.06 -1.48
C ARG A 406 24.30 -1.59 -1.31
N PRO A 407 25.21 -0.60 -1.18
CA PRO A 407 26.62 -0.81 -0.91
C PRO A 407 26.74 -1.54 0.42
N ALA A 408 27.64 -2.52 0.48
CA ALA A 408 27.98 -3.12 1.76
C ALA A 408 28.42 -1.95 2.67
N GLN A 409 27.79 -1.84 3.85
CA GLN A 409 28.27 -0.91 4.87
C GLN A 409 29.71 -1.24 5.26
#